data_AF-A0A3M0GAR0-F1
#
_entry.id   AF-A0A3M0GAR0-F1
#
_cell.length_a   1.000
_cell.length_b   1.000
_cell.length_c   1.000
_cell.angle_alpha   90.00
_cell.angle_beta   90.00
_cell.angle_gamma   90.00
#
_symmetry.space_group_name_H-M   'P 1'
#
loop_
_entity.id
_entity.type
_entity.pdbx_description
1 polymer ?
#
loop_
_entity_poly.entity_id
_entity_poly.type
_entity_poly.pdbx_seq_one_letter_code
_entity_poly.pdbx_strand_id
1 'polypeptide(L)'
;MNDMSPEELRATIASLTQQMQALQERVTTLEGHERVPEADLVLIGAAVAAYFGHKAKVRAIRYGSQARWAAASRGRVHDRTVPHSR
;
A
#
# COMPACT_ATOMS: atom_id res chain seq x y z
N MET A 1 19.91 17.71 36.08
CA MET A 1 19.76 16.33 35.58
C MET A 1 18.38 15.89 36.03
N ASN A 2 17.47 15.57 35.12
CA ASN A 2 16.09 15.26 35.50
C ASN A 2 16.06 13.83 36.05
N ASP A 3 16.29 13.69 37.35
CA ASP A 3 16.23 12.40 38.05
C ASP A 3 14.76 12.00 38.18
N MET A 4 14.21 11.47 37.09
CA MET A 4 12.95 10.75 37.07
C MET A 4 12.96 9.74 38.21
N SER A 5 11.93 9.78 39.05
CA SER A 5 11.83 8.85 40.16
C SER A 5 11.83 7.41 39.62
N PRO A 6 12.43 6.44 40.33
CA PRO A 6 12.43 5.04 39.89
C PRO A 6 11.02 4.48 39.66
N GLU A 7 9.98 5.07 40.28
CA GLU A 7 8.59 4.71 40.02
C GLU A 7 8.06 5.29 38.70
N GLU A 8 8.42 6.53 38.37
CA GLU A 8 8.02 7.17 37.11
C GLU A 8 8.66 6.47 35.91
N LEU A 9 9.89 5.98 36.06
CA LEU A 9 10.56 5.14 35.06
C LEU A 9 9.82 3.82 34.84
N ARG A 10 9.39 3.15 35.93
CA ARG A 10 8.62 1.90 35.84
C ARG A 10 7.26 2.12 35.19
N ALA A 11 6.57 3.20 35.55
CA ALA A 11 5.30 3.58 34.93
C ALA A 11 5.47 3.86 33.42
N THR A 12 6.55 4.55 33.05
CA THR A 12 6.88 4.85 31.65
C THR A 12 7.20 3.59 30.87
N ILE A 13 8.00 2.68 31.43
CA ILE A 13 8.33 1.38 30.81
C ILE A 13 7.06 0.52 30.63
N ALA A 14 6.17 0.49 31.62
CA ALA A 14 4.91 -0.24 31.54
C ALA A 14 4.02 0.32 30.41
N SER A 15 3.90 1.65 30.33
CA SER A 15 3.16 2.33 29.26
C SER A 15 3.74 2.04 27.87
N LEU A 16 5.06 2.11 27.72
CA LEU A 16 5.76 1.79 26.47
C LEU A 16 5.57 0.32 26.07
N THR A 17 5.61 -0.60 27.03
CA THR A 17 5.40 -2.03 26.78
C THR A 17 3.98 -2.30 26.30
N GLN A 18 2.98 -1.66 26.91
CA GLN A 18 1.58 -1.77 26.47
C GLN A 18 1.37 -1.19 25.07
N GLN A 19 2.02 -0.06 24.74
CA GLN A 19 1.97 0.52 23.39
C GLN A 19 2.64 -0.38 22.36
N MET A 20 3.79 -1.00 22.70
CA MET A 20 4.45 -1.95 21.82
C MET A 20 3.59 -3.18 21.54
N GLN A 21 2.93 -3.74 22.56
CA GLN A 21 2.03 -4.89 22.38
C GLN A 21 0.87 -4.55 21.44
N ALA A 22 0.21 -3.40 21.64
CA ALA A 22 -0.86 -2.94 20.77
C ALA A 22 -0.38 -2.68 19.32
N LEU A 23 0.86 -2.21 19.15
CA LEU A 23 1.45 -2.04 17.82
C LEU A 23 1.74 -3.39 17.16
N GLN A 24 2.27 -4.34 17.93
CA GLN A 24 2.58 -5.69 17.46
C GLN A 24 1.32 -6.40 16.95
N GLU A 25 0.21 -6.33 17.71
CA GLU A 25 -1.08 -6.88 17.30
C GLU A 25 -1.58 -6.27 15.99
N ARG A 26 -1.45 -4.95 15.83
CA ARG A 26 -1.83 -4.26 14.58
C ARG A 26 -0.95 -4.67 13.41
N VAL A 27 0.36 -4.82 13.62
CA VAL A 27 1.30 -5.27 12.58
C VAL A 27 0.96 -6.70 12.17
N THR A 28 0.74 -7.62 13.12
CA THR A 28 0.37 -9.01 12.80
C THR A 28 -0.98 -9.09 12.07
N THR A 29 -1.94 -8.21 12.40
CA THR A 29 -3.21 -8.10 11.67
C THR A 29 -2.99 -7.60 10.25
N LEU A 30 -2.12 -6.59 10.06
CA LEU A 30 -1.79 -6.02 8.74
C LEU A 30 -0.94 -6.96 7.88
N GLU A 31 -0.05 -7.75 8.48
CA GLU A 31 0.69 -8.81 7.80
C GLU A 31 -0.22 -10.00 7.46
N GLY A 32 -1.22 -10.27 8.31
CA GLY A 32 -2.27 -11.27 8.08
C GLY A 32 -3.31 -10.85 7.04
N HIS A 33 -3.40 -9.56 6.70
CA HIS A 33 -4.07 -9.10 5.48
C HIS A 33 -3.23 -9.52 4.29
N GLU A 34 -3.43 -10.78 3.89
CA GLU A 34 -2.86 -11.43 2.73
C GLU A 34 -2.91 -10.48 1.54
N ARG A 35 -1.74 -10.18 0.97
CA ARG A 35 -1.65 -9.42 -0.27
C ARG A 35 -2.51 -10.14 -1.29
N VAL A 36 -3.62 -9.52 -1.70
CA VAL A 36 -4.48 -10.03 -2.76
C VAL A 36 -3.56 -10.47 -3.91
N PRO A 37 -3.64 -11.74 -4.34
CA PRO A 37 -2.78 -12.25 -5.40
C PRO A 37 -2.83 -11.31 -6.61
N GLU A 38 -1.67 -11.01 -7.18
CA GLU A 38 -1.57 -10.10 -8.33
C GLU A 38 -2.48 -10.55 -9.48
N ALA A 39 -2.66 -11.85 -9.64
CA ALA A 39 -3.59 -12.46 -10.58
C ALA A 39 -5.04 -11.96 -10.40
N ASP A 40 -5.52 -11.88 -9.16
CA ASP A 40 -6.89 -11.46 -8.85
C ASP A 40 -7.08 -9.97 -9.13
N LEU A 41 -6.07 -9.14 -8.80
CA LEU A 41 -6.09 -7.71 -9.12
C LEU A 41 -6.14 -7.46 -10.63
N VAL A 42 -5.38 -8.22 -11.42
CA VAL A 42 -5.41 -8.15 -12.88
C VAL A 42 -6.76 -8.58 -13.43
N LEU A 43 -7.35 -9.63 -12.86
CA LEU A 43 -8.65 -10.16 -13.29
C LEU A 43 -9.77 -9.14 -13.02
N ILE A 44 -9.77 -8.50 -11.84
CA ILE A 44 -10.69 -7.41 -11.49
C ILE A 44 -10.51 -6.23 -12.45
N GLY A 45 -9.26 -5.82 -12.71
CA GLY A 45 -8.97 -4.74 -13.65
C GLY A 45 -9.44 -5.03 -15.08
N ALA A 46 -9.28 -6.28 -15.54
CA ALA A 46 -9.76 -6.73 -16.84
C ALA A 46 -11.28 -6.74 -16.93
N ALA A 47 -11.97 -7.23 -15.89
CA ALA A 47 -13.43 -7.25 -15.83
C ALA A 47 -14.02 -5.83 -15.86
N VAL A 48 -13.44 -4.90 -15.09
CA VAL A 48 -13.87 -3.49 -15.08
C VAL A 48 -13.61 -2.83 -16.44
N ALA A 49 -12.45 -3.07 -17.07
CA ALA A 49 -12.15 -2.53 -18.40
C ALA A 49 -13.13 -3.05 -19.47
N ALA A 50 -13.47 -4.35 -19.42
CA ALA A 50 -14.45 -4.95 -20.30
C ALA A 50 -15.86 -4.37 -20.10
N TYR A 51 -16.26 -4.13 -18.84
CA TYR A 51 -17.55 -3.49 -18.52
C TYR A 51 -17.66 -2.08 -19.12
N PHE A 52 -16.59 -1.28 -19.05
CA PHE A 52 -16.56 0.05 -19.66
C PHE A 52 -16.36 0.06 -21.18
N GLY A 53 -16.40 -1.10 -21.85
CA GLY A 53 -16.26 -1.21 -23.31
C GLY A 53 -14.84 -0.92 -23.82
N HIS A 54 -13.85 -0.83 -22.93
CA HIS A 54 -12.46 -0.62 -23.31
C HIS A 54 -11.79 -1.99 -23.49
N LYS A 55 -11.48 -2.35 -24.74
CA LYS A 55 -10.57 -3.47 -25.04
C LYS A 55 -9.15 -3.09 -24.60
N ALA A 56 -8.89 -3.19 -23.30
CA ALA A 56 -7.56 -2.99 -22.76
C ALA A 56 -6.62 -4.05 -23.35
N LYS A 57 -5.68 -3.63 -24.21
CA LYS A 57 -4.61 -4.49 -24.71
C LYS A 57 -3.79 -4.92 -23.49
N VAL A 58 -3.89 -6.18 -23.10
CA VAL A 58 -3.15 -6.74 -21.95
C VAL A 58 -1.66 -6.63 -22.27
N ARG A 59 -1.04 -5.57 -21.77
CA ARG A 59 0.41 -5.46 -21.67
C ARG A 59 0.75 -6.05 -20.31
N ALA A 60 1.68 -6.99 -20.25
CA ALA A 60 2.19 -7.51 -18.99
C ALA A 60 2.83 -6.36 -18.19
N ILE A 61 2.04 -5.67 -17.38
CA ILE A 61 2.49 -4.64 -16.45
C ILE A 61 2.92 -5.42 -15.22
N ARG A 62 4.20 -5.77 -15.13
CA ARG A 62 4.75 -6.27 -13.87
C ARG A 62 4.58 -5.15 -12.85
N TYR A 63 3.81 -5.40 -11.79
CA TYR A 63 3.71 -4.45 -10.68
C TYR A 63 5.07 -4.45 -9.98
N GLY A 64 5.86 -3.39 -10.19
CA GLY A 64 7.07 -3.17 -9.41
C GLY A 64 6.70 -2.97 -7.94
N SER A 65 7.49 -3.50 -7.00
CA SER A 65 7.24 -3.44 -5.54
C SER A 65 7.21 -2.03 -4.93
N GLN A 66 7.32 -0.98 -5.76
CA GLN A 66 7.46 0.38 -5.29
C GLN A 66 6.11 1.10 -5.30
N ALA A 67 5.82 1.83 -4.20
CA ALA A 67 4.70 2.75 -4.02
C ALA A 67 4.76 4.00 -4.93
N ARG A 68 5.20 3.83 -6.18
CA ARG A 68 5.31 4.87 -7.19
C ARG A 68 3.99 5.11 -7.93
N TRP A 69 2.90 4.42 -7.58
CA TRP A 69 1.60 4.61 -8.24
C TRP A 69 1.15 6.08 -8.20
N ALA A 70 1.29 6.76 -7.06
CA ALA A 70 0.97 8.18 -6.93
C ALA A 70 1.91 9.09 -7.73
N ALA A 71 3.15 8.69 -7.97
CA ALA A 71 4.10 9.44 -8.82
C ALA A 71 3.85 9.19 -10.31
N ALA A 72 3.51 7.95 -10.68
CA ALA A 72 3.20 7.53 -12.04
C ALA A 72 1.90 8.15 -12.54
N SER A 73 0.88 8.30 -11.68
CA SER A 73 -0.35 9.00 -12.04
C SER A 73 -0.10 10.48 -12.31
N ARG A 74 0.68 11.17 -11.48
CA ARG A 74 1.04 12.58 -11.68
C ARG A 74 1.81 12.83 -12.98
N GLY A 75 2.73 11.94 -13.34
CA GLY A 75 3.47 12.05 -14.61
C GLY A 75 2.58 11.93 -15.86
N ARG A 76 1.54 11.09 -15.79
CA ARG A 76 0.63 10.86 -16.92
C ARG A 76 -0.45 11.93 -17.11
N VAL A 77 -0.81 12.68 -16.06
CA VAL A 77 -1.76 13.81 -16.17
C VAL A 77 -1.22 14.92 -17.11
N HIS A 78 0.10 15.02 -17.24
CA HIS A 78 0.74 15.98 -18.14
C HIS A 78 1.09 15.40 -19.52
N ASP A 79 0.90 14.09 -19.73
CA ASP A 79 1.21 13.45 -21.01
C ASP A 79 0.04 13.64 -21.99
N ARG A 80 0.26 14.51 -22.98
CA ARG A 80 -0.72 14.85 -24.02
C ARG A 80 -0.44 14.11 -25.34
N THR A 81 0.41 13.07 -25.32
CA THR A 81 0.67 12.31 -26.54
C THR A 81 -0.58 11.54 -26.97
N VAL A 82 -1.11 11.88 -28.13
CA VAL A 82 -2.25 11.18 -28.74
C VAL A 82 -1.68 9.99 -29.52
N PRO A 83 -2.06 8.74 -29.18
CA PRO A 83 -1.60 7.59 -29.92
C PRO A 83 -2.23 7.58 -31.30
N HIS A 84 -1.47 7.95 -32.33
CA HIS A 84 -1.87 7.73 -33.72
C HIS A 84 -1.87 6.22 -33.99
N SER A 85 -3.06 5.66 -34.23
CA SER A 85 -3.20 4.31 -34.75
C SER A 85 -2.68 4.30 -36.19
N ARG A 86 -1.70 3.43 -36.48
CA ARG A 86 -1.36 3.03 -37.84
C ARG A 86 -2.39 2.00 -38.32
#